data_AF-A0A085F2C6-F1
#
_entry.id   AF-A0A085F2C6-F1
#
_cell.length_a   1.000
_cell.length_b   1.000
_cell.length_c   1.000
_cell.angle_alpha   90.00
_cell.angle_beta   90.00
_cell.angle_gamma   90.00
#
_symmetry.space_group_name_H-M   'P 1'
#
loop_
_entity.id
_entity.type
_entity.pdbx_description
1 polymer ?
#
loop_
_entity_poly.entity_id
_entity_poly.type
_entity_poly.pdbx_seq_one_letter_code
_entity_poly.pdbx_strand_id
1 'polypeptide(L)'
;MVEYGNEYVGTIFVLPETRCFELRTTVHGEQHLVHGTITQQLAARFMEGAPDYIDPCQLSLQPRRVEVMTREIHERHRAPRKVYCLSRLFDFEPQAQGAPAPAMAG
;
A
#
# COMPACT_ATOMS: atom_id res chain seq x y z
N MET A 1 8.69 21.28 16.00
CA MET A 1 8.13 20.11 15.30
C MET A 1 9.28 19.51 14.53
N VAL A 2 9.70 18.29 14.85
CA VAL A 2 10.76 17.60 14.11
C VAL A 2 10.05 16.51 13.33
N GLU A 3 10.04 16.65 12.01
CA GLU A 3 9.42 15.68 11.10
C GLU A 3 10.52 14.81 10.50
N TYR A 4 10.51 13.52 10.84
CA TYR A 4 11.33 12.53 10.15
C TYR A 4 10.45 11.83 9.10
N GLY A 5 10.88 11.91 7.85
CA GLY A 5 10.24 11.28 6.70
C GLY A 5 11.03 10.06 6.26
N ASN A 6 10.37 8.90 6.14
CA ASN A 6 10.94 7.73 5.46
C ASN A 6 10.06 7.37 4.26
N GLU A 7 10.67 7.17 3.10
CA GLU A 7 9.98 6.76 1.88
C GLU A 7 10.14 5.26 1.68
N TYR A 8 9.01 4.56 1.48
CA TYR A 8 8.96 3.14 1.24
C TYR A 8 8.29 2.86 -0.10
N VAL A 9 8.86 1.96 -0.89
CA VAL A 9 8.27 1.48 -2.14
C VAL A 9 8.00 -0.01 -2.01
N GLY A 10 6.74 -0.40 -2.16
CA GLY A 10 6.36 -1.80 -1.98
C GLY A 10 4.97 -2.12 -2.50
N THR A 11 4.49 -3.32 -2.21
CA THR A 11 3.16 -3.77 -2.60
C THR A 11 2.22 -3.67 -1.41
N ILE A 12 1.10 -2.98 -1.60
CA ILE A 12 0.05 -2.83 -0.59
C ILE A 12 -1.04 -3.88 -0.78
N PHE A 13 -1.44 -4.49 0.31
CA PHE A 13 -2.56 -5.43 0.43
C PHE A 13 -3.59 -4.81 1.36
N VAL A 14 -4.82 -4.66 0.90
CA VAL A 14 -5.91 -4.09 1.71
C VAL A 14 -6.73 -5.21 2.31
N LEU A 15 -7.00 -5.14 3.61
CA LEU A 15 -7.86 -6.09 4.30
C LEU A 15 -9.33 -5.68 4.08
N PRO A 16 -10.17 -6.61 3.56
CA PRO A 16 -11.51 -6.29 3.09
C PRO A 16 -12.46 -5.81 4.18
N GLU A 17 -12.32 -6.29 5.42
CA GLU A 17 -13.27 -5.98 6.50
C GLU A 17 -12.93 -4.68 7.25
N THR A 18 -11.65 -4.34 7.35
CA THR A 18 -11.17 -3.33 8.30
C THR A 18 -10.58 -2.09 7.66
N ARG A 19 -10.39 -2.07 6.33
CA ARG A 19 -9.60 -1.05 5.60
C ARG A 19 -8.16 -0.93 6.11
N CYS A 20 -7.71 -1.89 6.91
CA CYS A 20 -6.32 -2.01 7.28
C CYS A 20 -5.52 -2.41 6.04
N PHE A 21 -4.24 -2.05 6.00
CA PHE A 21 -3.35 -2.48 4.93
C PHE A 21 -2.09 -3.13 5.48
N GLU A 22 -1.51 -4.00 4.67
CA GLU A 22 -0.15 -4.50 4.81
C GLU A 22 0.67 -4.02 3.61
N LEU A 23 1.74 -3.29 3.87
CA LEU A 23 2.71 -2.88 2.86
C LEU A 23 3.94 -3.78 3.01
N ARG A 24 4.19 -4.59 1.98
CA ARG A 24 5.42 -5.37 1.83
C ARG A 24 6.45 -4.52 1.10
N THR A 25 7.48 -4.08 1.80
CA THR A 25 8.58 -3.27 1.26
C THR A 25 9.91 -3.92 1.58
N THR A 26 10.97 -3.51 0.89
CA THR A 26 12.34 -3.89 1.24
C THR A 26 13.09 -2.65 1.71
N VAL A 27 13.71 -2.71 2.88
CA VAL A 27 14.50 -1.61 3.47
C VAL A 27 15.89 -2.14 3.75
N HIS A 28 16.92 -1.50 3.19
CA HIS A 28 18.32 -1.97 3.30
C HIS A 28 18.55 -3.44 2.90
N GLY A 29 17.76 -3.96 1.95
CA GLY A 29 17.87 -5.35 1.48
C GLY A 29 17.07 -6.36 2.30
N GLU A 30 16.48 -5.96 3.42
CA GLU A 30 15.63 -6.81 4.26
C GLU A 30 14.14 -6.56 3.99
N GLN A 31 13.34 -7.63 4.03
CA GLN A 31 11.89 -7.50 3.91
C GLN A 31 11.32 -6.84 5.18
N HIS A 32 10.49 -5.84 4.99
CA HIS A 32 9.81 -5.11 6.05
C HIS A 32 8.31 -5.08 5.77
N LEU A 33 7.53 -5.33 6.82
CA LEU A 33 6.08 -5.28 6.80
C LEU A 33 5.61 -4.05 7.56
N VAL A 34 4.83 -3.21 6.89
CA VAL A 34 4.26 -2.00 7.47
C VAL A 34 2.75 -2.15 7.49
N HIS A 35 2.15 -1.92 8.65
CA HIS A 35 0.71 -2.01 8.83
C HIS A 35 0.13 -0.62 9.10
N GLY A 36 -1.09 -0.39 8.61
CA GLY A 36 -1.81 0.85 8.88
C GLY A 36 -3.26 0.77 8.43
N THR A 37 -3.93 1.91 8.37
CA THR A 37 -5.31 2.02 7.89
C THR A 37 -5.36 2.95 6.70
N ILE A 38 -6.12 2.58 5.68
CA ILE A 38 -6.31 3.39 4.48
C ILE A 38 -7.33 4.50 4.75
N THR A 39 -6.94 5.73 4.46
CA THR A 39 -7.88 6.87 4.47
C THR A 39 -8.77 6.85 3.24
N GLN A 40 -9.96 7.46 3.32
CA GLN A 40 -10.90 7.50 2.19
C GLN A 40 -10.32 8.22 0.96
N GLN A 41 -9.52 9.26 1.17
CA GLN A 41 -8.82 9.96 0.09
C GLN A 41 -7.81 9.05 -0.62
N LEU A 42 -7.12 8.19 0.12
CA LEU A 42 -6.20 7.20 -0.44
C LEU A 42 -6.97 6.09 -1.18
N ALA A 43 -8.03 5.56 -0.58
CA ALA A 43 -8.93 4.62 -1.24
C ALA A 43 -9.40 5.16 -2.62
N ALA A 44 -9.71 6.46 -2.71
CA ALA A 44 -10.13 7.10 -3.96
C ALA A 44 -9.01 7.18 -5.01
N ARG A 45 -7.74 7.27 -4.60
CA ARG A 45 -6.60 7.19 -5.53
C ARG A 45 -6.39 5.78 -6.08
N PHE A 46 -6.80 4.75 -5.35
CA PHE A 46 -6.77 3.37 -5.83
C PHE A 46 -7.89 3.06 -6.82
N MET A 47 -8.88 3.92 -7.02
CA MET A 47 -9.93 3.67 -7.99
C MET A 47 -10.10 4.93 -8.81
N GLU A 48 -9.49 4.98 -10.00
CA GLU A 48 -9.56 6.13 -10.91
C GLU A 48 -11.03 6.54 -11.13
N GLY A 49 -11.43 7.68 -10.57
CA GLY A 49 -12.79 8.21 -10.71
C GLY A 49 -13.86 7.63 -9.76
N ALA A 50 -13.47 7.06 -8.61
CA ALA A 50 -14.42 6.43 -7.70
C ALA A 50 -15.44 7.38 -7.04
N PRO A 51 -16.67 6.90 -6.80
CA PRO A 51 -17.72 7.64 -6.08
C PRO A 51 -17.35 7.86 -4.60
N ASP A 52 -18.13 8.69 -3.89
CA ASP A 52 -17.96 9.02 -2.46
C ASP A 52 -17.77 7.81 -1.53
N TYR A 53 -18.22 6.61 -1.94
CA TYR A 53 -18.06 5.37 -1.19
C TYR A 53 -17.21 4.34 -1.93
N ILE A 54 -16.22 3.79 -1.22
CA ILE A 54 -15.27 2.80 -1.75
C ILE A 54 -15.39 1.54 -0.91
N ASP A 55 -15.73 0.44 -1.60
CA ASP A 55 -15.82 -0.88 -1.00
C ASP A 55 -14.40 -1.44 -0.76
N PRO A 56 -14.00 -1.66 0.51
CA PRO A 56 -12.70 -2.25 0.82
C PRO A 56 -12.50 -3.65 0.26
N CYS A 57 -13.58 -4.42 0.01
CA CYS A 57 -13.48 -5.70 -0.66
C CYS A 57 -12.91 -5.54 -2.07
N GLN A 58 -13.32 -4.51 -2.82
CA GLN A 58 -12.77 -4.28 -4.17
C GLN A 58 -11.31 -3.86 -4.15
N LEU A 59 -10.90 -3.05 -3.17
CA LEU A 59 -9.49 -2.69 -2.97
C LEU A 59 -8.62 -3.91 -2.64
N SER A 60 -9.16 -4.86 -1.87
CA SER A 60 -8.43 -6.07 -1.48
C SER A 60 -8.13 -7.01 -2.65
N LEU A 61 -8.96 -6.98 -3.70
CA LEU A 61 -8.82 -7.84 -4.88
C LEU A 61 -7.64 -7.45 -5.78
N GLN A 62 -7.12 -6.23 -5.63
CA GLN A 62 -6.06 -5.70 -6.49
C GLN A 62 -4.91 -5.16 -5.65
N PRO A 63 -3.96 -6.02 -5.25
CA PRO A 63 -2.70 -5.56 -4.66
C PRO A 63 -1.98 -4.65 -5.66
N ARG A 64 -1.53 -3.49 -5.21
CA ARG A 64 -0.87 -2.50 -6.08
C ARG A 64 0.49 -2.11 -5.55
N ARG A 65 1.38 -1.75 -6.46
CA ARG A 65 2.68 -1.22 -6.08
C ARG A 65 2.54 0.27 -5.82
N VAL A 66 3.03 0.70 -4.67
CA VAL A 66 2.85 2.07 -4.18
C VAL A 66 4.15 2.59 -3.57
N GLU A 67 4.30 3.89 -3.66
CA GLU A 67 5.25 4.67 -2.86
C GLU A 67 4.48 5.32 -1.72
N VAL A 68 4.92 5.02 -0.50
CA VAL A 68 4.34 5.53 0.73
C VAL A 68 5.41 6.33 1.46
N MET A 69 5.11 7.60 1.73
CA MET A 69 5.91 8.42 2.62
C MET A 69 5.35 8.32 4.04
N THR A 70 6.21 7.89 4.96
CA THR A 70 5.91 7.83 6.39
C THR A 70 6.40 9.11 7.04
N ARG A 71 5.53 9.77 7.80
CA ARG A 71 5.87 10.90 8.65
C ARG A 71 5.68 10.54 10.11
N GLU A 72 6.68 10.82 10.93
CA GLU A 72 6.51 10.74 12.38
C GLU A 72 6.15 12.10 12.97
N ILE A 73 4.95 12.19 13.54
CA ILE A 73 4.41 13.42 14.10
C ILE A 73 4.61 13.40 15.62
N HIS A 74 5.36 14.39 16.10
CA HIS A 74 5.59 14.65 17.52
C HIS A 74 4.84 15.91 17.95
N GLU A 75 3.69 15.74 18.62
CA GLU A 75 2.88 16.83 19.16
C GLU A 75 3.10 16.95 20.68
N ARG A 76 3.13 18.20 21.19
CA ARG A 76 3.30 18.45 22.63
C ARG A 76 2.14 17.80 23.41
N HIS A 77 2.45 17.04 24.46
CA HIS A 77 1.48 16.29 25.27
C HIS A 77 0.77 15.13 24.55
N ARG A 78 1.29 14.66 23.41
CA ARG A 78 0.78 13.45 22.74
C ARG A 78 1.90 12.44 22.52
N ALA A 79 1.53 11.17 22.49
CA ALA A 79 2.44 10.12 22.06
C ALA A 79 2.82 10.34 20.58
N PRO A 80 4.08 10.09 20.19
CA PRO A 80 4.49 10.11 18.78
C PRO A 80 3.60 9.19 17.95
N ARG A 81 3.22 9.62 16.75
CA ARG A 81 2.43 8.80 15.82
C ARG A 81 3.06 8.77 14.44
N LYS A 82 3.08 7.59 13.83
CA LYS A 82 3.48 7.40 12.44
C LYS A 82 2.25 7.54 11.54
N VAL A 83 2.37 8.38 10.52
CA VAL A 83 1.35 8.59 9.50
C VAL A 83 1.91 8.14 8.17
N TYR A 84 1.13 7.33 7.45
CA TYR A 84 1.49 6.81 6.14
C TYR A 84 0.68 7.55 5.09
N CYS A 85 1.37 8.24 4.17
CA CYS A 85 0.76 8.96 3.07
C CYS A 85 1.18 8.31 1.76
N LEU A 86 0.22 8.03 0.87
CA LEU A 86 0.55 7.62 -0.50
C LEU A 86 1.14 8.82 -1.24
N SER A 87 2.35 8.64 -1.75
CA SER A 87 3.02 9.62 -2.63
C SER A 87 2.77 9.29 -4.09
N ARG A 88 2.86 8.02 -4.47
CA ARG A 88 2.73 7.58 -5.85
C ARG A 88 2.06 6.22 -5.97
N LEU A 89 1.14 6.10 -6.92
CA LEU A 89 0.63 4.82 -7.39
C LEU A 89 1.47 4.39 -8.59
N PHE A 90 1.96 3.15 -8.58
CA PHE A 90 2.48 2.53 -9.79
C PHE A 90 1.36 1.67 -10.36
N ASP A 91 0.83 2.05 -11.52
CA ASP A 91 -0.11 1.21 -12.24
C ASP A 91 0.53 -0.15 -12.50
N PHE A 92 -0.24 -1.18 -12.21
CA PHE A 92 0.17 -2.55 -12.40
C PHE A 92 -0.06 -2.88 -13.87
N GLU A 93 1.00 -3.01 -14.67
CA GLU A 93 0.91 -3.91 -15.81
C GLU A 93 0.74 -5.31 -15.22
N PRO A 94 -0.33 -6.07 -15.56
CA PRO A 94 -0.46 -7.44 -15.14
C PRO A 94 0.67 -8.24 -15.79
N GLN A 95 1.82 -8.31 -15.11
CA GLN A 95 2.86 -9.23 -15.50
C GLN A 95 2.27 -10.62 -15.31
N ALA A 96 1.92 -11.23 -16.44
CA ALA A 96 1.30 -12.53 -16.57
C ALA A 96 1.97 -13.56 -15.64
N GLN A 97 1.41 -13.75 -14.45
CA GLN A 97 1.66 -14.95 -13.65
C GLN A 97 0.92 -16.09 -14.33
N GLY A 98 1.53 -16.64 -15.37
CA GLY A 98 0.90 -17.68 -16.17
C GLY A 98 1.68 -18.02 -17.43
N ALA A 99 2.97 -18.34 -17.30
CA ALA A 99 3.57 -19.24 -18.25
C ALA A 99 3.33 -20.67 -17.73
N PRO A 100 2.35 -21.44 -18.27
CA PRO A 100 2.34 -22.87 -18.03
C PRO A 100 3.65 -23.43 -18.57
N ALA A 101 4.37 -24.18 -17.74
CA ALA A 101 5.54 -24.92 -18.16
C ALA A 101 5.20 -25.73 -19.42
N PRO A 102 6.06 -25.73 -20.47
CA PRO A 102 5.78 -26.51 -21.66
C PRO A 102 5.68 -27.98 -21.25
N ALA A 103 4.52 -28.58 -21.51
CA ALA A 103 4.35 -30.02 -21.42
C ALA A 103 5.34 -30.66 -22.39
N MET A 104 6.36 -31.31 -21.83
CA MET A 104 7.26 -32.18 -22.58
C MET A 104 6.42 -33.27 -23.25
N ALA A 105 6.30 -33.17 -24.57
CA ALA A 105 5.70 -34.17 -25.42
C ALA A 105 6.78 -35.15 -25.91
N GLY A 106 6.46 -36.45 -25.88
CA GLY A 106 7.11 -37.49 -26.69
C GLY A 106 8.14 -38.33 -25.97
#